data_AF-A0A1H4GQE7-F1
#
_entry.id   AF-A0A1H4GQE7-F1
#
_cell.length_a   1.000
_cell.length_b   1.000
_cell.length_c   1.000
_cell.angle_alpha   90.00
_cell.angle_beta   90.00
_cell.angle_gamma   90.00
#
_symmetry.space_group_name_H-M   'P 1'
#
loop_
_entity.id
_entity.type
_entity.pdbx_description
1 polymer ?
#
loop_
_entity_poly.entity_id
_entity_poly.type
_entity_poly.pdbx_seq_one_letter_code
_entity_poly.pdbx_strand_id
1 'polypeptide(L)'
;MWISPRFQLLLVKEYQRLKEQEQTQVGWNAKRELSKINYRIHTDAIKQNLIPTEVTPKQISIIYADEADMLNVAMFGMTAKMWHEQNPELKGNIRDYASINELICLSNMENLNAVFINQSIPQGERLVKLNQIAIQQMKILEGDGKRKLLK
;
A
#
# COMPACT_ATOMS: atom_id res chain seq x y z
N MET A 1 48.47 -20.26 -10.60
CA MET A 1 48.24 -18.90 -11.13
C MET A 1 47.74 -18.05 -9.98
N TRP A 2 48.58 -17.16 -9.44
CA TRP A 2 48.18 -16.27 -8.34
C TRP A 2 47.52 -15.03 -8.92
N ILE A 3 46.31 -14.75 -8.47
CA ILE A 3 45.59 -13.52 -8.82
C ILE A 3 46.28 -12.36 -8.10
N SER A 4 46.48 -11.24 -8.81
CA SER A 4 47.01 -10.02 -8.19
C SER A 4 46.14 -9.60 -6.99
N PRO A 5 46.71 -9.29 -5.82
CA PRO A 5 45.94 -8.85 -4.64
C PRO A 5 45.00 -7.67 -4.92
N ARG A 6 45.39 -6.78 -5.84
CA ARG A 6 44.55 -5.65 -6.28
C ARG A 6 43.30 -6.14 -7.02
N PHE A 7 43.45 -7.14 -7.88
CA PHE A 7 42.34 -7.74 -8.62
C PHE A 7 41.41 -8.52 -7.68
N GLN A 8 41.96 -9.24 -6.70
CA GLN A 8 41.18 -9.93 -5.69
C GLN A 8 40.32 -8.96 -4.87
N LEU A 9 40.87 -7.80 -4.49
CA LEU A 9 40.13 -6.78 -3.75
C LEU A 9 39.02 -6.14 -4.59
N LEU A 10 39.25 -5.93 -5.89
CA LEU A 10 38.23 -5.46 -6.83
C LEU A 10 37.10 -6.50 -7.01
N LEU A 11 37.44 -7.78 -7.12
CA LEU A 11 36.45 -8.87 -7.19
C LEU A 11 35.57 -8.94 -5.95
N VAL A 12 36.15 -8.82 -4.76
CA VAL A 12 35.38 -8.81 -3.51
C VAL A 12 34.44 -7.61 -3.45
N LYS A 13 34.91 -6.40 -3.81
CA LYS A 13 34.07 -5.20 -3.86
C LYS A 13 32.92 -5.34 -4.85
N GLU A 14 33.20 -5.88 -6.03
CA GLU A 14 32.18 -6.06 -7.06
C GLU A 14 31.16 -7.14 -6.68
N TYR A 15 31.60 -8.22 -6.04
CA TYR A 15 30.70 -9.22 -5.47
C TYR A 15 29.79 -8.63 -4.38
N GLN A 16 30.33 -7.80 -3.48
CA GLN A 16 29.55 -7.09 -2.46
C GLN A 16 28.51 -6.16 -3.11
N ARG A 17 28.92 -5.36 -4.10
CA ARG A 17 28.01 -4.48 -4.86
C ARG A 17 26.87 -5.25 -5.51
N LEU A 18 27.17 -6.39 -6.14
CA LEU A 18 26.15 -7.25 -6.76
C LEU A 18 25.20 -7.86 -5.71
N LYS A 19 25.72 -8.28 -4.56
CA LYS A 19 24.89 -8.83 -3.47
C LYS A 19 23.94 -7.80 -2.88
N GLU A 20 24.38 -6.55 -2.71
CA GLU A 20 23.51 -5.45 -2.26
C GLU A 20 22.39 -5.14 -3.28
N GLN A 21 22.71 -5.18 -4.57
CA GLN A 21 21.71 -5.00 -5.63
C GLN A 21 20.68 -6.13 -5.66
N GLU A 22 21.14 -7.38 -5.53
CA GLU A 22 20.27 -8.56 -5.46
C GLU A 22 19.32 -8.47 -4.26
N GLN A 23 19.83 -8.09 -3.08
CA GLN A 23 19.02 -7.94 -1.88
C GLN A 23 17.95 -6.84 -2.01
N THR A 24 18.30 -5.73 -2.65
CA THR A 24 17.35 -4.64 -2.94
C THR A 24 16.22 -5.12 -3.86
N GLN A 25 16.56 -5.88 -4.90
CA GLN A 25 15.56 -6.44 -5.83
C GLN A 25 14.62 -7.43 -5.13
N VAL A 26 15.15 -8.28 -4.23
CA VAL A 26 14.33 -9.21 -3.43
C VAL A 26 13.32 -8.44 -2.58
N GLY A 27 13.77 -7.39 -1.86
CA GLY A 27 12.88 -6.55 -1.07
C GLY A 27 11.80 -5.85 -1.91
N TRP A 28 12.17 -5.38 -3.10
CA TRP A 28 11.21 -4.74 -4.03
C TRP A 28 10.17 -5.74 -4.57
N ASN A 29 10.61 -6.93 -4.97
CA ASN A 29 9.71 -7.99 -5.44
C ASN A 29 8.75 -8.44 -4.34
N ALA A 30 9.24 -8.62 -3.11
CA ALA A 30 8.40 -8.99 -1.97
C ALA A 30 7.30 -7.94 -1.69
N LYS A 31 7.64 -6.64 -1.72
CA LYS A 31 6.66 -5.56 -1.57
C LYS A 31 5.59 -5.62 -2.66
N ARG A 32 5.99 -5.83 -3.91
CA ARG A 32 5.06 -5.90 -5.05
C ARG A 32 4.10 -7.10 -4.94
N GLU A 33 4.62 -8.27 -4.58
CA GLU A 33 3.77 -9.46 -4.40
C GLU A 33 2.82 -9.29 -3.21
N LEU A 34 3.29 -8.72 -2.11
CA LEU A 34 2.43 -8.39 -0.98
C LEU A 34 1.28 -7.45 -1.40
N SER A 35 1.58 -6.37 -2.13
CA SER A 35 0.54 -5.45 -2.60
C SER A 35 -0.47 -6.13 -3.53
N LYS A 36 -0.04 -7.04 -4.41
CA LYS A 36 -0.96 -7.81 -5.27
C LYS A 36 -1.86 -8.74 -4.46
N ILE A 37 -1.30 -9.41 -3.45
CA ILE A 37 -2.05 -10.29 -2.57
C ILE A 37 -3.09 -9.48 -1.77
N ASN A 38 -2.68 -8.33 -1.23
CA ASN A 38 -3.56 -7.43 -0.47
C ASN A 38 -4.72 -6.94 -1.33
N TYR A 39 -4.44 -6.51 -2.57
CA TYR A 39 -5.47 -6.13 -3.52
C TYR A 39 -6.49 -7.25 -3.74
N ARG A 40 -6.02 -8.49 -3.98
CA ARG A 40 -6.90 -9.65 -4.19
C ARG A 40 -7.76 -9.95 -2.97
N ILE A 41 -7.16 -10.01 -1.77
CA ILE A 41 -7.86 -10.26 -0.51
C ILE A 41 -8.96 -9.22 -0.30
N HIS A 42 -8.65 -7.94 -0.53
CA HIS A 42 -9.60 -6.85 -0.38
C HIS A 42 -10.74 -6.94 -1.39
N THR A 43 -10.43 -7.11 -2.68
CA THR A 43 -11.46 -7.23 -3.72
C THR A 43 -12.34 -8.45 -3.53
N ASP A 44 -11.78 -9.58 -3.08
CA ASP A 44 -12.55 -10.80 -2.83
C ASP A 44 -13.51 -10.62 -1.65
N ALA A 45 -13.07 -9.94 -0.57
CA ALA A 45 -13.94 -9.63 0.56
C ALA A 45 -15.12 -8.72 0.14
N ILE A 46 -14.85 -7.67 -0.67
CA ILE A 46 -15.92 -6.83 -1.24
C ILE A 46 -16.87 -7.68 -2.07
N LYS A 47 -16.34 -8.50 -2.98
CA LYS A 47 -17.15 -9.32 -3.89
C LYS A 47 -18.07 -10.28 -3.17
N GLN A 48 -17.59 -10.92 -2.10
CA GLN A 48 -18.34 -11.97 -1.40
C GLN A 48 -19.38 -11.41 -0.42
N ASN A 49 -19.12 -10.26 0.19
CA ASN A 49 -19.92 -9.76 1.30
C ASN A 49 -20.74 -8.50 0.97
N LEU A 50 -20.28 -7.68 0.01
CA LEU A 50 -20.89 -6.38 -0.28
C LEU A 50 -21.63 -6.35 -1.63
N ILE A 51 -21.31 -7.24 -2.57
CA ILE A 51 -21.96 -7.28 -3.89
C ILE A 51 -23.17 -8.22 -3.86
N PRO A 52 -24.40 -7.72 -4.08
CA PRO A 52 -25.58 -8.57 -4.19
C PRO A 52 -25.55 -9.45 -5.45
N THR A 53 -26.29 -10.55 -5.46
CA THR A 53 -26.28 -11.51 -6.59
C THR A 53 -26.90 -10.94 -7.87
N GLU A 54 -27.79 -9.95 -7.76
CA GLU A 54 -28.57 -9.40 -8.88
C GLU A 54 -28.26 -7.92 -9.15
N VAL A 55 -26.99 -7.56 -9.31
CA VAL A 55 -26.59 -6.18 -9.67
C VAL A 55 -25.90 -6.10 -11.02
N THR A 56 -26.08 -4.97 -11.70
CA THR A 56 -25.43 -4.69 -12.98
C THR A 56 -23.93 -4.46 -12.82
N PRO A 57 -23.12 -4.67 -13.88
CA PRO A 57 -21.69 -4.37 -13.84
C PRO A 57 -21.36 -2.92 -13.45
N LYS A 58 -22.23 -1.97 -13.82
CA LYS A 58 -22.08 -0.56 -13.46
C LYS A 58 -22.26 -0.34 -11.96
N GLN A 59 -23.24 -0.99 -11.35
CA GLN A 59 -23.46 -0.92 -9.90
C GLN A 59 -22.32 -1.58 -9.12
N ILE A 60 -21.79 -2.70 -9.63
CA ILE A 60 -20.59 -3.34 -9.07
C ILE A 60 -19.41 -2.38 -9.05
N SER A 61 -19.16 -1.67 -10.17
CA SER A 61 -18.08 -0.69 -10.26
C SER A 61 -18.23 0.45 -9.26
N ILE A 62 -19.48 0.86 -8.96
CA ILE A 62 -19.76 1.90 -7.95
C ILE A 62 -19.39 1.40 -6.56
N ILE A 63 -19.73 0.17 -6.20
CA ILE A 63 -19.37 -0.42 -4.88
C ILE A 63 -17.86 -0.48 -4.70
N TYR A 64 -17.11 -0.92 -5.72
CA TYR A 64 -15.64 -0.93 -5.64
C TYR A 64 -15.06 0.47 -5.53
N ALA A 65 -15.58 1.44 -6.30
CA ALA A 65 -15.13 2.83 -6.23
C ALA A 65 -15.42 3.45 -4.85
N ASP A 66 -16.58 3.17 -4.28
CA ASP A 66 -16.99 3.66 -2.96
C ASP A 66 -16.10 3.09 -1.84
N GLU A 67 -15.80 1.78 -1.87
CA GLU A 67 -14.86 1.17 -0.92
C GLU A 67 -13.41 1.69 -1.10
N ALA A 68 -13.00 1.99 -2.33
CA ALA A 68 -11.70 2.61 -2.59
C ALA A 68 -11.64 4.06 -2.08
N ASP A 69 -12.72 4.82 -2.26
CA ASP A 69 -12.83 6.19 -1.74
C ASP A 69 -12.89 6.23 -0.23
N MET A 70 -13.53 5.26 0.42
CA MET A 70 -13.49 5.13 1.88
C MET A 70 -12.05 5.02 2.40
N LEU A 71 -11.18 4.24 1.72
CA LEU A 71 -9.75 4.18 2.06
C LEU A 71 -9.02 5.51 1.81
N ASN A 72 -9.37 6.23 0.72
CA ASN A 72 -8.81 7.56 0.44
C ASN A 72 -9.22 8.57 1.52
N VAL A 73 -10.48 8.54 1.96
CA VAL A 73 -10.97 9.41 3.04
C VAL A 73 -10.31 9.04 4.37
N ALA A 74 -10.13 7.75 4.66
CA ALA A 74 -9.44 7.29 5.86
C ALA A 74 -7.99 7.78 5.92
N MET A 75 -7.30 7.82 4.77
CA MET A 75 -5.89 8.20 4.69
C MET A 75 -5.67 9.72 4.56
N PHE A 76 -6.39 10.35 3.64
CA PHE A 76 -6.14 11.70 3.14
C PHE A 76 -7.26 12.69 3.49
N GLY A 77 -8.37 12.22 4.05
CA GLY A 77 -9.52 13.07 4.38
C GLY A 77 -10.30 13.56 3.16
N MET A 78 -10.09 12.97 1.98
CA MET A 78 -10.77 13.38 0.75
C MET A 78 -11.06 12.20 -0.17
N THR A 79 -12.07 12.35 -1.02
CA THR A 79 -12.41 11.40 -2.09
C THR A 79 -11.54 11.63 -3.33
N ALA A 80 -11.50 10.66 -4.24
CA ALA A 80 -10.83 10.82 -5.53
C ALA A 80 -11.37 12.02 -6.32
N LYS A 81 -12.69 12.24 -6.27
CA LYS A 81 -13.33 13.40 -6.91
C LYS A 81 -12.83 14.72 -6.32
N MET A 82 -12.83 14.87 -5.00
CA MET A 82 -12.32 16.08 -4.33
C MET A 82 -10.85 16.33 -4.66
N TRP A 83 -10.05 15.27 -4.74
CA TRP A 83 -8.65 15.38 -5.13
C TRP A 83 -8.47 15.89 -6.55
N HIS A 84 -9.24 15.37 -7.53
CA HIS A 84 -9.21 15.87 -8.90
C HIS A 84 -9.66 17.33 -9.02
N GLU A 85 -10.68 17.74 -8.27
CA GLU A 85 -11.15 19.12 -8.24
C GLU A 85 -10.09 20.08 -7.67
N GLN A 86 -9.31 19.63 -6.68
CA GLN A 86 -8.21 20.41 -6.10
C GLN A 86 -6.94 20.40 -6.97
N ASN A 87 -6.79 19.41 -7.85
CA ASN A 87 -5.58 19.19 -8.65
C ASN A 87 -5.89 19.05 -10.15
N PRO A 88 -6.50 20.07 -10.80
CA PRO A 88 -6.96 19.97 -12.19
C PRO A 88 -5.83 19.78 -13.21
N GLU A 89 -4.62 20.24 -12.89
CA GLU A 89 -3.44 20.16 -13.76
C GLU A 89 -2.64 18.86 -13.57
N LEU A 90 -2.91 18.09 -12.52
CA LEU A 90 -2.20 16.84 -12.22
C LEU A 90 -2.87 15.66 -12.95
N LYS A 91 -2.04 14.79 -13.54
CA LYS A 91 -2.48 13.58 -14.23
C LYS A 91 -2.29 12.37 -13.33
N GLY A 92 -3.30 11.50 -13.24
CA GLY A 92 -3.25 10.30 -12.41
C GLY A 92 -4.22 10.40 -11.25
N ASN A 93 -3.98 9.65 -10.18
CA ASN A 93 -4.81 9.60 -8.98
C ASN A 93 -4.01 10.04 -7.74
N ILE A 94 -4.71 10.34 -6.64
CA ILE A 94 -4.09 10.72 -5.35
C ILE A 94 -2.96 9.77 -4.90
N ARG A 95 -3.10 8.46 -5.16
CA ARG A 95 -2.10 7.44 -4.80
C ARG A 95 -0.78 7.57 -5.58
N ASP A 96 -0.80 8.13 -6.78
CA ASP A 96 0.41 8.34 -7.60
C ASP A 96 1.30 9.46 -7.02
N TYR A 97 0.72 10.31 -6.18
CA TYR A 97 1.37 11.44 -5.51
C TYR A 97 1.61 11.18 -4.02
N ALA A 98 1.28 10.00 -3.52
CA ALA A 98 1.47 9.61 -2.14
C ALA A 98 2.93 9.20 -1.86
N SER A 99 3.41 9.50 -0.66
CA SER A 99 4.69 9.04 -0.14
C SER A 99 4.72 7.52 0.07
N ILE A 100 5.92 6.95 0.19
CA ILE A 100 6.09 5.51 0.45
C ILE A 100 5.40 5.09 1.75
N ASN A 101 5.44 5.93 2.78
CA ASN A 101 4.79 5.66 4.07
C ASN A 101 3.27 5.61 3.92
N GLU A 102 2.69 6.55 3.17
CA GLU A 102 1.25 6.58 2.91
C GLU A 102 0.81 5.36 2.09
N LEU A 103 1.60 4.93 1.11
CA LEU A 103 1.34 3.72 0.33
C LEU A 103 1.41 2.44 1.19
N ILE A 104 2.34 2.38 2.15
CA ILE A 104 2.43 1.27 3.11
C ILE A 104 1.18 1.23 3.99
N CYS A 105 0.76 2.38 4.53
CA CYS A 105 -0.46 2.50 5.32
C CYS A 105 -1.70 2.08 4.53
N LEU A 106 -1.86 2.56 3.30
CA LEU A 106 -2.96 2.18 2.40
C LEU A 106 -2.99 0.66 2.18
N SER A 107 -1.84 0.05 1.85
CA SER A 107 -1.80 -1.39 1.59
C SER A 107 -2.14 -2.22 2.83
N ASN A 108 -1.82 -1.73 4.02
CA ASN A 108 -2.24 -2.38 5.27
C ASN A 108 -3.73 -2.18 5.55
N MET A 109 -4.25 -0.98 5.30
CA MET A 109 -5.68 -0.69 5.45
C MET A 109 -6.55 -1.52 4.50
N GLU A 110 -6.08 -1.84 3.29
CA GLU A 110 -6.78 -2.76 2.37
C GLU A 110 -7.01 -4.14 3.02
N ASN A 111 -5.98 -4.71 3.66
CA ASN A 111 -6.11 -5.96 4.40
C ASN A 111 -7.06 -5.85 5.59
N LEU A 112 -6.90 -4.81 6.41
CA LEU A 112 -7.75 -4.61 7.60
C LEU A 112 -9.21 -4.41 7.19
N ASN A 113 -9.44 -3.67 6.11
CA ASN A 113 -10.79 -3.46 5.59
C ASN A 113 -11.41 -4.79 5.15
N ALA A 114 -10.65 -5.67 4.48
CA ALA A 114 -11.12 -7.01 4.12
C ALA A 114 -11.56 -7.81 5.36
N VAL A 115 -10.78 -7.76 6.44
CA VAL A 115 -11.14 -8.40 7.72
C VAL A 115 -12.43 -7.80 8.29
N PHE A 116 -12.56 -6.48 8.30
CA PHE A 116 -13.76 -5.81 8.82
C PHE A 116 -15.01 -6.10 7.98
N ILE A 117 -14.86 -6.23 6.65
CA ILE A 117 -15.93 -6.64 5.75
C ILE A 117 -16.41 -8.05 6.10
N ASN A 118 -15.48 -8.98 6.30
CA ASN A 118 -15.81 -10.36 6.70
C ASN A 118 -16.47 -10.44 8.09
N GLN A 119 -16.21 -9.46 8.95
CA GLN A 119 -16.87 -9.30 10.25
C GLN A 119 -18.22 -8.56 10.16
N SER A 120 -18.68 -8.23 8.95
CA SER A 120 -19.92 -7.49 8.69
C SER A 120 -19.98 -6.13 9.39
N ILE A 121 -18.82 -5.49 9.62
CA ILE A 121 -18.77 -4.17 10.24
C ILE A 121 -19.30 -3.12 9.23
N PRO A 122 -20.25 -2.25 9.63
CA PRO A 122 -20.77 -1.20 8.76
C PRO A 122 -19.66 -0.27 8.23
N GLN A 123 -19.78 0.18 6.98
CA GLN A 123 -18.76 0.98 6.30
C GLN A 123 -18.36 2.25 7.10
N GLY A 124 -19.32 2.95 7.71
CA GLY A 124 -19.05 4.12 8.53
C GLY A 124 -18.17 3.82 9.75
N GLU A 125 -18.41 2.67 10.41
CA GLU A 125 -17.56 2.24 11.53
C GLU A 125 -16.17 1.81 11.05
N ARG A 126 -16.10 1.14 9.88
CA ARG A 126 -14.82 0.76 9.26
C ARG A 126 -13.98 2.00 8.96
N LEU A 127 -14.58 3.03 8.39
CA LEU A 127 -13.90 4.30 8.08
C LEU A 127 -13.24 4.91 9.33
N VAL A 128 -14.00 5.03 10.43
CA VAL A 128 -13.47 5.61 11.68
C VAL A 128 -12.31 4.78 12.23
N LYS A 129 -12.46 3.45 12.27
CA LYS A 129 -11.38 2.55 12.74
C LYS A 129 -10.15 2.62 11.85
N LEU A 130 -10.33 2.62 10.53
CA LEU A 130 -9.23 2.68 9.56
C LEU A 130 -8.49 4.01 9.66
N ASN A 131 -9.20 5.13 9.81
CA ASN A 131 -8.58 6.44 10.01
C ASN A 131 -7.75 6.50 11.29
N GLN A 132 -8.27 5.99 12.42
CA GLN A 132 -7.51 5.92 13.67
C GLN A 132 -6.22 5.09 13.51
N ILE A 133 -6.32 3.96 12.82
CA ILE A 133 -5.18 3.09 12.53
C ILE A 133 -4.17 3.79 11.61
N ALA A 134 -4.64 4.49 10.57
CA ALA A 134 -3.81 5.25 9.65
C ALA A 134 -2.99 6.32 10.39
N ILE A 135 -3.64 7.10 11.25
CA ILE A 135 -2.99 8.14 12.08
C ILE A 135 -1.90 7.52 12.96
N GLN A 136 -2.19 6.39 13.60
CA GLN A 136 -1.22 5.68 14.43
C GLN A 136 -0.02 5.18 13.63
N GLN A 137 -0.26 4.58 12.46
CA GLN A 137 0.81 4.09 11.59
C GLN A 137 1.68 5.21 11.05
N MET A 138 1.08 6.31 10.57
CA MET A 138 1.81 7.48 10.10
C MET A 138 2.66 8.10 11.21
N LYS A 139 2.14 8.19 12.43
CA LYS A 139 2.91 8.68 13.58
C LYS A 139 4.16 7.83 13.86
N ILE A 140 4.06 6.51 13.68
CA ILE A 140 5.21 5.60 13.86
C ILE A 140 6.18 5.76 12.70
N LEU A 141 5.70 5.73 11.45
CA LEU A 141 6.54 5.77 10.25
C LEU A 141 7.25 7.12 10.06
N GLU A 142 6.61 8.23 10.43
CA GLU A 142 7.21 9.57 10.42
C GLU A 142 8.06 9.83 11.67
N GLY A 143 7.66 9.26 12.82
CA GLY A 143 8.42 9.32 14.07
C GLY A 143 9.72 8.51 14.06
N ASP A 144 9.77 7.44 13.25
CA ASP A 144 10.94 6.57 13.09
C ASP A 144 12.06 7.18 12.22
N GLY A 145 11.88 8.40 11.69
CA GLY A 145 13.00 9.19 11.15
C GLY A 145 14.18 9.38 12.15
N LYS A 146 13.97 9.07 13.45
CA LYS A 146 15.01 9.07 14.50
C LYS A 146 15.38 7.69 15.05
N ARG A 147 14.67 6.62 14.73
CA ARG A 147 15.06 5.27 15.17
C ARG A 147 15.68 4.54 14.01
N LYS A 148 17.02 4.50 14.02
CA LYS A 148 17.80 3.48 13.31
C LYS A 148 17.20 2.11 13.69
N LEU A 149 16.39 1.54 12.80
CA LEU A 149 15.86 0.21 12.96
C LEU A 149 17.05 -0.76 12.96
N LEU A 150 17.26 -1.32 14.16
CA LEU A 150 17.95 -2.55 14.56
C LEU A 150 19.12 -3.05 13.69
N LYS A 151 20.29 -3.09 14.34
CA LYS A 151 21.50 -3.84 13.93
C LYS A 151 21.22 -5.33 13.79
#